data_AF-A0A6J6K503-F1
#
_entry.id   AF-A0A6J6K503-F1
#
_cell.length_a   1.000
_cell.length_b   1.000
_cell.length_c   1.000
_cell.angle_alpha   90.00
_cell.angle_beta   90.00
_cell.angle_gamma   90.00
#
_symmetry.space_group_name_H-M   'P 1'
#
loop_
_entity.id
_entity.type
_entity.pdbx_description
1 polymer ?
#
loop_
_entity_poly.entity_id
_entity_poly.type
_entity_poly.pdbx_seq_one_letter_code
_entity_poly.pdbx_strand_id
1 'polypeptide(L)'
;MDLLTDSLRAQILKILCYRVDIVEFIGGEHTARNILIRAVKGETSATQLDIDRYQEFLTQWGIKPYLSKLLEKPLEAATRGDIK
;
A
#
# COMPACT_ATOMS: atom_id res chain seq x y z
N MET A 1 12.47 -3.01 -9.41
CA MET A 1 12.50 -2.99 -7.94
C MET A 1 11.54 -1.93 -7.40
N ASP A 2 11.61 -0.71 -7.94
CA ASP A 2 10.83 0.44 -7.45
C ASP A 2 9.31 0.19 -7.48
N LEU A 3 8.78 -0.30 -8.60
CA LEU A 3 7.35 -0.64 -8.74
C LEU A 3 6.84 -1.65 -7.70
N LEU A 4 7.66 -2.64 -7.31
CA LEU A 4 7.32 -3.60 -6.25
C LEU A 4 7.16 -2.87 -4.91
N THR A 5 8.13 -2.04 -4.56
CA THR A 5 8.11 -1.30 -3.30
C THR A 5 6.98 -0.27 -3.25
N ASP A 6 6.67 0.39 -4.37
CA ASP A 6 5.58 1.35 -4.46
C ASP A 6 4.21 0.68 -4.42
N SER A 7 4.06 -0.48 -5.04
CA SER A 7 2.85 -1.30 -4.94
C SER A 7 2.59 -1.73 -3.49
N LEU A 8 3.65 -2.09 -2.74
CA LEU A 8 3.53 -2.45 -1.32
C LEU A 8 3.11 -1.25 -0.47
N ARG A 9 3.74 -0.08 -0.68
CA ARG A 9 3.35 1.17 0.02
C ARG A 9 1.88 1.51 -0.25
N ALA A 10 1.45 1.39 -1.50
CA ALA A 10 0.06 1.67 -1.88
C ALA A 10 -0.93 0.69 -1.24
N GLN A 11 -0.62 -0.61 -1.18
CA GLN A 11 -1.48 -1.60 -0.53
C GLN A 11 -1.57 -1.39 0.98
N ILE A 12 -0.45 -1.11 1.65
CA ILE A 12 -0.44 -0.77 3.08
C ILE A 12 -1.32 0.45 3.35
N LEU A 13 -1.21 1.51 2.55
CA LEU A 13 -2.05 2.70 2.70
C LEU A 13 -3.54 2.39 2.48
N LYS A 14 -3.89 1.55 1.50
CA LYS A 14 -5.28 1.10 1.31
C LYS A 14 -5.82 0.36 2.53
N ILE A 15 -5.05 -0.57 3.10
CA ILE A 15 -5.44 -1.27 4.33
C ILE A 15 -5.69 -0.28 5.47
N LEU A 16 -4.86 0.77 5.56
CA LEU A 16 -5.00 1.83 6.54
C LEU A 16 -6.10 2.86 6.20
N CYS A 17 -7.07 2.49 5.35
CA CYS A 17 -8.25 3.29 4.99
C CYS A 17 -7.90 4.57 4.21
N TYR A 18 -6.80 4.56 3.45
CA TYR A 18 -6.54 5.64 2.50
C TYR A 18 -7.09 5.27 1.12
N ARG A 19 -7.71 6.25 0.46
CA ARG A 19 -7.87 6.22 -0.99
C ARG A 19 -6.52 6.56 -1.61
N VAL A 20 -5.98 5.66 -2.43
CA VAL A 20 -4.63 5.77 -2.98
C VAL A 20 -4.67 5.86 -4.50
N ASP A 21 -4.01 6.87 -5.05
CA ASP A 21 -3.76 7.05 -6.47
C ASP A 21 -2.25 6.96 -6.73
N ILE A 22 -1.87 6.29 -7.81
CA ILE A 22 -0.49 6.23 -8.29
C ILE A 22 -0.42 7.07 -9.56
N VAL A 23 0.43 8.08 -9.55
CA VAL A 23 0.67 8.97 -10.70
C VAL A 23 2.08 8.72 -11.19
N GLU A 24 2.20 8.28 -12.44
CA GLU A 24 3.48 8.15 -13.12
C GLU A 24 3.80 9.44 -13.88
N PHE A 25 4.95 10.03 -13.60
CA PHE A 25 5.46 11.15 -14.38
C PHE A 25 6.31 10.61 -15.53
N ILE A 26 5.89 10.91 -16.75
CA ILE A 26 6.67 10.61 -17.95
C ILE A 26 7.55 11.84 -18.23
N GLY A 27 8.85 11.71 -17.93
CA GLY A 27 9.85 12.70 -18.36
C GLY A 27 10.33 12.44 -19.79
N GLY A 28 11.02 13.41 -20.39
CA GLY A 28 11.74 13.22 -21.67
C GLY A 28 12.87 12.19 -21.55
N GLU A 29 13.46 11.79 -22.69
CA GLU A 29 14.34 10.60 -22.93
C GLU A 29 15.42 10.26 -21.89
N HIS A 30 15.75 11.15 -20.95
CA HIS A 30 16.84 10.97 -19.99
C HIS A 30 16.47 11.19 -18.51
N THR A 31 15.18 11.32 -18.17
CA THR A 31 14.75 11.38 -16.75
C THR A 31 14.28 10.01 -16.29
N ALA A 32 14.77 9.53 -15.13
CA ALA A 32 14.27 8.30 -14.52
C ALA A 32 12.76 8.42 -14.23
N ARG A 33 12.03 7.30 -14.33
CA ARG A 33 10.60 7.26 -14.00
C ARG A 33 10.40 7.70 -12.55
N ASN A 34 9.55 8.70 -12.36
CA ASN A 34 9.14 9.14 -11.03
C ASN A 34 7.68 8.77 -10.82
N ILE A 35 7.40 8.11 -9.69
CA ILE A 35 6.03 7.79 -9.26
C ILE A 35 5.70 8.64 -8.03
N LEU A 36 4.53 9.28 -8.05
CA LEU A 36 3.90 9.85 -6.87
C LEU A 36 2.79 8.94 -6.39
N ILE A 37 2.91 8.49 -5.14
CA ILE A 37 1.82 7.85 -4.42
C ILE A 37 1.06 8.95 -3.67
N ARG A 38 -0.15 9.27 -4.13
CA ARG A 38 -1.06 10.20 -3.46
C ARG A 38 -2.03 9.40 -2.60
N ALA A 39 -2.20 9.78 -1.34
CA ALA A 39 -3.12 9.12 -0.43
C ALA A 39 -3.96 10.14 0.33
N VAL A 40 -5.28 9.92 0.36
CA VAL A 40 -6.23 10.74 1.13
C VAL A 40 -6.92 9.83 2.13
N LYS A 41 -6.95 10.22 3.41
CA LYS A 41 -7.61 9.43 4.44
C LYS A 41 -9.11 9.38 4.13
N GLY A 42 -9.64 8.17 3.99
CA GLY A 42 -11.06 7.92 3.82
C GLY A 42 -11.72 7.47 5.12
N GLU A 43 -13.04 7.38 5.08
CA GLU A 43 -13.89 6.90 6.18
C GLU A 43 -14.28 5.42 6.03
N THR A 44 -14.01 4.83 4.86
CA THR A 44 -14.32 3.43 4.60
C THR A 44 -13.16 2.54 5.00
N SER A 45 -13.45 1.51 5.79
CA SER A 45 -12.50 0.46 6.13
C SER A 45 -12.04 -0.32 4.90
N ALA A 46 -10.83 -0.88 4.96
CA ALA A 46 -10.32 -1.74 3.90
C ALA A 46 -11.21 -2.98 3.72
N THR A 47 -11.35 -3.43 2.48
CA THR A 47 -12.12 -4.65 2.20
C THR A 47 -11.29 -5.88 2.54
N GLN A 48 -11.95 -7.02 2.79
CA GLN A 48 -11.24 -8.30 2.95
C GLN A 48 -10.37 -8.61 1.73
N LEU A 49 -10.84 -8.28 0.52
CA LEU A 49 -10.08 -8.45 -0.71
C LEU A 49 -8.77 -7.63 -0.74
N ASP A 50 -8.75 -6.43 -0.15
CA ASP A 50 -7.53 -5.61 -0.06
C ASP A 50 -6.49 -6.27 0.86
N ILE A 51 -6.96 -6.87 1.97
CA ILE A 51 -6.11 -7.60 2.91
C ILE A 51 -5.57 -8.88 2.27
N ASP A 52 -6.43 -9.66 1.61
CA ASP A 52 -6.06 -10.92 0.97
C ASP A 52 -5.01 -10.69 -0.12
N ARG A 53 -5.18 -9.66 -0.95
CA ARG A 53 -4.21 -9.28 -1.99
C ARG A 53 -2.85 -8.91 -1.40
N TYR A 54 -2.84 -8.22 -0.27
CA TYR A 54 -1.59 -7.87 0.40
C TYR A 54 -0.89 -9.12 0.93
N GLN A 55 -1.61 -10.02 1.59
CA GLN A 55 -1.05 -11.28 2.10
C GLN A 55 -0.56 -12.21 0.99
N GLU A 56 -1.31 -12.30 -0.10
CA GLU A 56 -0.92 -13.04 -1.29
C GLU A 56 0.38 -12.44 -1.87
N PHE A 57 0.47 -11.11 -1.96
CA PHE A 57 1.67 -10.44 -2.47
C PHE A 57 2.91 -10.74 -1.61
N LEU A 58 2.79 -10.69 -0.28
CA LEU A 58 3.87 -11.06 0.62
C LEU A 58 4.31 -12.52 0.44
N THR A 59 3.34 -13.42 0.30
CA THR A 59 3.56 -14.86 0.18
C THR A 59 4.23 -15.22 -1.14
N GLN A 60 3.70 -14.72 -2.26
CA GLN A 60 4.23 -14.99 -3.60
C GLN A 60 5.68 -14.54 -3.75
N TRP A 61 6.06 -13.42 -3.12
CA TRP A 61 7.40 -12.85 -3.25
C TRP A 61 8.33 -13.22 -2.08
N GLY A 62 7.82 -13.88 -1.05
CA GLY A 62 8.60 -14.29 0.12
C GLY A 62 9.21 -13.11 0.91
N ILE A 63 8.53 -11.97 0.92
CA ILE A 63 9.07 -10.71 1.49
C ILE A 63 8.42 -10.33 2.83
N LYS A 64 9.18 -9.60 3.63
CA LYS A 64 8.72 -8.97 4.88
C LYS A 64 9.06 -7.48 4.85
N PRO A 65 8.17 -6.62 4.32
CA PRO A 65 8.44 -5.19 4.19
C PRO A 65 8.68 -4.56 5.56
N TYR A 66 9.76 -3.81 5.72
CA TYR A 66 10.02 -3.15 7.01
C TYR A 66 8.93 -2.14 7.41
N LEU A 67 8.28 -1.52 6.42
CA LEU A 67 7.17 -0.59 6.65
C LEU A 67 5.98 -1.27 7.36
N SER A 68 5.67 -2.53 7.07
CA SER A 68 4.58 -3.22 7.78
C SER A 68 4.93 -3.53 9.23
N LYS A 69 6.22 -3.78 9.53
CA LYS A 69 6.71 -3.88 10.92
C LYS A 69 6.53 -2.55 11.67
N LEU A 70 6.86 -1.42 11.05
CA LEU A 70 6.69 -0.11 11.68
C LEU A 70 5.20 0.24 11.92
N LEU A 71 4.31 -0.28 11.08
CA LEU A 71 2.88 -0.02 11.09
C LEU A 71 2.05 -1.22 11.61
N GLU A 72 2.66 -2.12 12.37
CA GLU A 72 2.01 -3.35 12.86
C GLU A 72 0.72 -3.03 13.62
N LYS A 73 0.78 -2.15 14.62
CA LYS A 73 -0.39 -1.74 15.42
C LYS A 73 -1.55 -1.19 14.58
N PRO A 74 -1.36 -0.17 13.70
CA PRO A 74 -2.46 0.33 12.89
C PRO A 74 -2.93 -0.68 11.84
N LEU A 75 -2.06 -1.57 11.32
CA LEU A 75 -2.48 -2.64 10.42
C LEU A 75 -3.36 -3.66 11.14
N GLU A 76 -2.99 -4.11 12.34
CA GLU A 76 -3.82 -5.02 13.14
C GLU A 76 -5.19 -4.43 13.51
N ALA A 77 -5.25 -3.12 13.78
CA ALA A 77 -6.50 -2.42 14.06
C ALA A 77 -7.39 -2.37 12.81
N ALA A 78 -6.80 -2.07 11.65
CA ALA A 78 -7.52 -2.02 10.38
C ALA A 78 -8.02 -3.39 9.91
N THR A 79 -7.30 -4.48 10.21
CA THR A 79 -7.68 -5.83 9.82
C THR A 79 -8.70 -6.49 10.77
N ARG A 80 -8.86 -5.96 12.00
CA ARG A 80 -9.82 -6.50 12.99
C ARG A 80 -11.26 -6.01 12.80
N GLY A 81 -11.49 -5.01 11.94
CA GLY A 81 -12.82 -4.43 11.72
C GLY A 81 -13.25 -3.38 12.76
N ASP A 82 -12.33 -2.92 13.61
CA ASP A 82 -12.62 -2.00 14.73
C ASP A 82 -12.48 -0.51 14.38
N ILE A 83 -12.44 -0.15 13.10
CA ILE A 83 -12.49 1.27 12.71
C ILE A 83 -13.96 1.66 12.53
N LYS A 84 -14.60 1.95 13.67
CA LYS A 84 -15.82 2.76 13.77
C LYS A 84 -15.46 4.22 14.03
#